data_AF-A0A3A1X6R6-F1
#
_entry.id   AF-A0A3A1X6R6-F1
#
_cell.length_a   1.000
_cell.length_b   1.000
_cell.length_c   1.000
_cell.angle_alpha   90.00
_cell.angle_beta   90.00
_cell.angle_gamma   90.00
#
_symmetry.space_group_name_H-M   'P 1'
#
loop_
_entity.id
_entity.type
_entity.pdbx_description
1 polymer ?
#
loop_
_entity_poly.entity_id
_entity_poly.type
_entity_poly.pdbx_seq_one_letter_code
_entity_poly.pdbx_strand_id
1 'polypeptide(L)' 'MSEYNANRRCSRGHSRVVRKGSELFDADGVKQESGDAQTIEQRAKDDDNRILSELPPHWAVFSERGR' A
#
# COMPACT_ATOMS: atom_id res chain seq x y z
N MET A 1 16.71 -27.82 -47.16
CA MET A 1 16.53 -26.81 -46.10
C MET A 1 15.38 -27.29 -45.23
N SER A 2 15.53 -27.35 -43.92
CA SER A 2 14.44 -27.82 -43.05
C SER A 2 13.29 -26.80 -43.04
N GLU A 3 12.07 -27.28 -43.24
CA GLU A 3 10.86 -26.45 -43.29
C GLU A 3 10.60 -25.76 -41.94
N TYR A 4 10.16 -24.51 -42.03
CA TYR A 4 9.81 -23.68 -40.88
C TYR A 4 8.59 -24.28 -40.15
N ASN A 5 8.74 -24.57 -38.86
CA ASN A 5 7.65 -25.08 -38.02
C ASN A 5 7.41 -24.10 -36.86
N ALA A 6 6.28 -23.39 -36.91
CA ALA A 6 5.89 -22.39 -35.92
C ALA A 6 5.64 -22.97 -34.51
N ASN A 7 5.37 -24.28 -34.42
CA ASN A 7 5.01 -24.97 -33.17
C ASN A 7 6.23 -25.48 -32.38
N ARG A 8 7.47 -25.25 -32.84
CA ARG A 8 8.70 -25.57 -32.06
C ARG A 8 8.97 -24.58 -30.94
N ARG A 9 8.21 -23.49 -30.85
CA ARG A 9 8.35 -22.48 -29.80
C ARG A 9 7.61 -22.94 -28.54
N CYS A 10 8.28 -23.73 -27.70
CA CYS A 10 7.79 -23.96 -26.34
C CYS A 10 7.87 -22.62 -25.57
N SER A 11 6.81 -22.25 -24.85
CA SER A 11 6.89 -21.08 -23.96
C SER A 11 7.95 -21.34 -22.90
N ARG A 12 8.85 -20.37 -22.70
CA ARG A 12 9.89 -20.48 -21.68
C ARG A 12 9.20 -20.31 -20.32
N GLY A 13 9.11 -21.39 -19.55
CA GLY A 13 8.65 -21.30 -18.17
C GLY A 13 9.56 -20.41 -17.34
N HIS A 14 8.99 -19.42 -16.65
CA HIS A 14 9.75 -18.59 -15.71
C HIS A 14 9.78 -19.29 -14.35
N SER A 15 10.98 -19.57 -13.82
CA SER A 15 11.14 -20.06 -12.45
C SER A 15 11.47 -18.90 -11.51
N ARG A 16 10.68 -18.73 -10.46
CA ARG A 16 10.97 -17.76 -9.41
C ARG A 16 12.00 -18.35 -8.46
N VAL A 17 13.22 -17.82 -8.47
CA VAL A 17 14.24 -18.14 -7.47
C VAL A 17 13.88 -17.42 -6.18
N VAL A 18 13.60 -18.18 -5.13
CA VAL A 18 13.29 -17.64 -3.79
C VAL A 18 14.46 -17.92 -2.88
N ARG A 19 15.20 -16.87 -2.49
CA ARG A 19 16.17 -16.96 -1.40
C ARG A 19 15.43 -16.68 -0.10
N LYS A 20 15.50 -17.61 0.85
CA LYS A 20 15.04 -17.37 2.22
C LYS A 20 16.12 -16.54 2.92
N GLY A 21 15.71 -15.49 3.64
CA GLY A 21 16.60 -14.78 4.54
C GLY A 21 17.04 -15.68 5.69
N SER A 22 18.22 -15.44 6.23
CA SER A 22 18.76 -16.12 7.42
C SER A 22 18.76 -15.24 8.66
N GLU A 23 18.08 -14.09 8.60
CA GLU A 23 18.03 -13.11 9.69
C GLU A 23 17.14 -13.63 10.83
N LEU A 24 17.70 -13.62 12.05
CA LEU A 24 17.00 -13.91 13.29
C LEU A 24 16.65 -12.57 13.92
N PHE A 25 15.36 -12.21 13.88
CA PHE A 25 14.87 -11.04 14.60
C PHE A 25 14.73 -11.43 16.08
N ASP A 26 15.56 -10.85 16.94
CA ASP A 26 15.35 -10.95 18.38
C ASP A 26 14.02 -10.26 18.74
N ALA A 27 13.25 -10.87 19.65
CA ALA A 27 11.92 -10.38 20.05
C ALA A 27 11.93 -8.93 20.56
N ASP A 28 13.10 -8.45 21.02
CA ASP A 28 13.26 -7.13 21.64
C ASP A 28 13.96 -6.09 20.73
N GLY A 29 14.19 -6.42 19.45
CA GLY A 29 14.89 -5.55 18.50
C GLY A 29 14.02 -4.53 17.77
N VAL A 30 12.70 -4.68 17.84
CA VAL A 30 11.73 -3.76 17.22
C VAL A 30 11.14 -2.89 18.31
N LYS A 31 11.49 -1.59 18.31
CA LYS A 31 10.78 -0.61 19.12
C LYS A 31 9.37 -0.52 18.55
N GLN A 32 8.37 -0.95 19.30
CA GLN A 32 6.98 -0.81 18.90
C GLN A 32 6.64 0.68 18.94
N GLU A 33 6.50 1.30 17.78
CA GLU A 33 6.08 2.69 17.68
C GLU A 33 4.56 2.76 17.89
N SER A 34 4.07 3.86 18.44
CA SER A 34 2.64 4.07 18.69
C SER A 34 1.78 3.96 17.41
N GLY A 35 2.38 4.15 16.24
CA GLY A 35 1.74 3.99 14.93
C GLY A 35 1.64 2.55 14.41
N ASP A 36 2.38 1.59 15.00
CA ASP A 36 2.40 0.19 14.56
C ASP A 36 1.14 -0.57 15.00
N ALA A 37 0.53 -0.14 16.11
CA ALA A 37 -0.71 -0.70 16.64
C ALA A 37 -1.97 0.03 16.13
N GLN A 38 -1.83 1.13 15.40
CA GLN A 38 -2.97 1.88 14.88
C GLN A 38 -3.64 1.13 13.74
N THR A 39 -4.94 0.90 13.86
CA THR A 39 -5.72 0.34 12.77
C THR A 39 -5.87 1.35 11.64
N ILE A 40 -6.10 0.87 10.42
CA ILE A 40 -6.35 1.73 9.24
C ILE A 40 -7.53 2.68 9.51
N GLU A 41 -8.56 2.21 10.22
CA GLU A 41 -9.73 3.00 10.58
C GLU A 41 -9.43 4.12 11.57
N GLN A 42 -8.55 3.89 12.55
CA GLN A 42 -8.13 4.92 13.51
C GLN A 42 -7.36 6.02 12.79
N ARG A 43 -6.44 5.63 11.89
CA ARG A 43 -5.68 6.58 11.08
C ARG A 43 -6.59 7.43 10.19
N ALA A 44 -7.58 6.81 9.54
CA ALA A 44 -8.55 7.53 8.72
C ALA A 44 -9.36 8.56 9.53
N LYS A 45 -9.81 8.20 10.75
CA LYS A 45 -10.53 9.12 11.64
C LYS A 45 -9.67 10.30 12.10
N ASP A 46 -8.40 10.04 12.42
CA ASP A 46 -7.46 11.10 12.80
C ASP A 46 -7.18 12.03 11.62
N ASP A 47 -7.01 11.47 10.42
CA ASP A 47 -6.88 12.24 9.18
C ASP A 47 -8.16 13.05 8.86
N ASP A 48 -9.35 12.48 9.04
CA ASP A 48 -10.63 13.18 8.86
C ASP A 48 -10.76 14.36 9.84
N ASN A 49 -10.44 14.14 11.12
CA ASN A 49 -10.45 15.19 12.13
C ASN A 49 -9.44 16.30 11.81
N ARG A 50 -8.25 15.94 11.31
CA ARG A 50 -7.23 16.89 10.89
C ARG A 50 -7.68 17.68 9.67
N ILE A 51 -8.19 17.00 8.64
CA ILE A 51 -8.74 17.63 7.44
C ILE A 51 -9.78 18.65 7.86
N LEU A 52 -10.76 18.28 8.69
CA LEU A 52 -11.85 19.15 9.14
C LEU A 52 -11.39 20.37 9.96
N SER A 53 -10.27 20.28 10.68
CA SER A 53 -9.77 21.35 11.57
C SER A 53 -8.74 22.28 10.93
N GLU A 54 -8.05 21.84 9.87
CA GLU A 54 -7.01 22.62 9.18
C GLU A 54 -7.47 23.20 7.83
N LEU A 55 -8.69 22.90 7.36
CA LEU A 55 -9.24 23.53 6.17
C LEU A 55 -9.32 25.07 6.36
N PRO A 56 -8.69 25.88 5.49
CA PRO A 56 -8.91 27.31 5.43
C PRO A 56 -10.40 27.65 5.31
N PRO A 57 -10.81 28.83 5.79
CA PRO A 57 -12.21 29.20 5.96
C PRO A 57 -13.05 29.21 4.67
N HIS A 58 -12.42 29.14 3.50
CA HIS A 58 -13.11 29.07 2.20
C HIS A 58 -13.41 27.62 1.74
N TRP A 59 -12.92 26.58 2.43
CA TRP A 59 -13.24 25.18 2.12
C TRP A 59 -14.39 24.60 2.96
N ALA A 60 -14.79 25.27 4.06
CA ALA A 60 -15.90 24.85 4.93
C ALA A 60 -17.25 25.52 4.62
N VAL A 61 -17.34 26.33 3.54
CA VAL A 61 -18.59 27.03 3.18
C VAL A 61 -19.48 26.10 2.35
N PHE A 62 -20.24 25.24 3.02
CA PHE A 62 -21.36 24.57 2.39
C PHE A 62 -22.55 25.53 2.38
N SER A 63 -22.87 26.09 1.21
CA SER A 63 -24.01 26.97 0.99
C SER A 63 -25.32 26.16 1.07
N GLU A 64 -25.75 25.80 2.28
CA GLU A 64 -27.06 25.19 2.48
C GLU A 64 -28.15 26.29 2.34
N ARG A 65 -28.69 26.39 1.12
CA ARG A 65 -29.85 27.20 0.65
C ARG A 65 -29.68 28.72 0.47
N GLY A 66 -29.86 29.13 -0.80
CA GLY A 66 -30.94 30.07 -1.14
C GLY A 66 -30.60 31.28 -2.02
N ARG A 67 -30.53 31.09 -3.35
CA ARG A 67 -31.26 31.88 -4.37
C ARG A 67 -31.41 31.07 -5.64
#